data_AF-A0A832LZK1-F1
#
_entry.id   AF-A0A832LZK1-F1
#
_cell.length_a   1.000
_cell.length_b   1.000
_cell.length_c   1.000
_cell.angle_alpha   90.00
_cell.angle_beta   90.00
_cell.angle_gamma   90.00
#
_symmetry.space_group_name_H-M   'P 1'
#
loop_
_entity.id
_entity.type
_entity.pdbx_description
1 polymer ?
#
loop_
_entity_poly.entity_id
_entity_poly.type
_entity_poly.pdbx_seq_one_letter_code
_entity_poly.pdbx_strand_id
1 'polypeptide(L)'
;IECASFSLTICAERAAFSKAITEGELNFEAIAISSNQGKYVFPCGACRQFMIEFAEELTVILIKSEKEYKTFKIKELLPNNFSI
;
A
#
# COMPACT_ATOMS: atom_id res chain seq x y z
N ILE A 1 9.22 0.61 8.94
CA ILE A 1 10.57 0.46 9.52
C ILE A 1 11.24 1.82 9.41
N GLU A 2 11.52 2.45 10.54
CA GLU A 2 12.09 3.79 10.60
C GLU A 2 13.62 3.74 10.57
N CYS A 3 14.23 4.81 10.10
CA CYS A 3 15.67 5.01 10.08
C CYS A 3 16.00 6.46 10.47
N ALA A 4 17.12 6.67 11.17
CA ALA A 4 17.60 8.01 11.52
C ALA A 4 17.86 8.88 10.26
N SER A 5 18.30 8.26 9.16
CA SER A 5 18.22 8.87 7.84
C SER A 5 16.81 8.67 7.30
N PHE A 6 15.92 9.63 7.56
CA PHE A 6 14.48 9.45 7.31
C PHE A 6 14.11 9.09 5.86
N SER A 7 14.92 9.48 4.88
CA SER A 7 14.76 9.08 3.47
C SER A 7 14.80 7.56 3.24
N LEU A 8 15.43 6.80 4.13
CA LEU A 8 15.55 5.35 4.06
C LEU A 8 14.37 4.62 4.73
N THR A 9 13.41 5.37 5.29
CA THR A 9 12.24 4.80 5.95
C THR A 9 11.35 4.09 4.93
N ILE A 10 10.97 2.85 5.25
CA ILE A 10 10.00 2.08 4.48
C ILE A 10 8.68 1.95 5.25
N CYS A 11 7.58 2.25 4.56
CA CYS A 11 6.24 2.08 5.10
C CYS A 11 5.84 0.60 5.10
N ALA A 12 4.77 0.26 5.83
CA ALA A 12 4.30 -1.11 5.99
C ALA A 12 3.94 -1.77 4.65
N GLU A 13 3.34 -1.02 3.73
CA GLU A 13 2.89 -1.49 2.43
C GLU A 13 4.08 -1.94 1.56
N ARG A 14 5.12 -1.10 1.48
CA ARG A 14 6.35 -1.42 0.74
C ARG A 14 7.10 -2.60 1.36
N ALA A 15 7.11 -2.70 2.70
CA ALA A 15 7.72 -3.83 3.38
C ALA A 15 6.97 -5.15 3.08
N ALA A 16 5.64 -5.15 3.12
CA ALA A 16 4.81 -6.31 2.81
C ALA A 16 4.96 -6.77 1.35
N PHE A 17 4.86 -5.85 0.40
CA PHE A 17 5.07 -6.17 -1.02
C PHE A 17 6.48 -6.69 -1.29
N SER A 18 7.52 -6.02 -0.77
CA SER A 18 8.90 -6.46 -1.00
C SER A 18 9.12 -7.88 -0.50
N LYS A 19 8.55 -8.23 0.66
CA LYS A 19 8.62 -9.59 1.20
C LYS A 19 7.96 -10.60 0.27
N ALA A 20 6.72 -10.37 -0.13
CA ALA A 20 5.99 -11.25 -1.05
C ALA A 20 6.74 -11.44 -2.38
N ILE A 21 7.23 -10.35 -2.98
CA ILE A 21 8.01 -10.40 -4.23
C ILE A 21 9.28 -11.24 -4.05
N THR A 22 10.01 -11.08 -2.94
CA THR A 22 11.23 -11.88 -2.69
C THR A 22 10.94 -13.37 -2.47
N GLU A 23 9.70 -13.73 -2.15
CA GLU A 23 9.24 -15.11 -2.02
C GLU A 23 8.64 -15.67 -3.33
N GLY A 24 8.64 -14.88 -4.41
CA GLY A 24 8.14 -15.28 -5.71
C GLY A 24 6.65 -15.01 -5.94
N GLU A 25 5.98 -14.36 -4.98
CA GLU A 25 4.58 -13.95 -5.14
C GLU A 25 4.50 -12.68 -5.98
N LEU A 26 3.89 -12.80 -7.17
CA LEU A 26 3.78 -11.72 -8.15
C LEU A 26 2.33 -11.34 -8.48
N ASN A 27 1.34 -12.07 -7.96
CA ASN A 27 -0.08 -11.84 -8.24
C ASN A 27 -0.77 -11.29 -6.99
N PHE A 28 -0.98 -9.97 -6.93
CA PHE A 28 -1.61 -9.30 -5.79
C PHE A 28 -3.06 -8.91 -6.09
N GLU A 29 -4.00 -9.48 -5.33
CA GLU A 29 -5.43 -9.13 -5.46
C GLU A 29 -5.81 -7.92 -4.60
N ALA A 30 -5.36 -7.91 -3.35
CA ALA A 30 -5.70 -6.87 -2.38
C ALA A 30 -4.60 -6.64 -1.33
N ILE A 31 -4.62 -5.45 -0.73
CA ILE A 31 -3.84 -5.11 0.47
C ILE A 31 -4.76 -4.46 1.51
N ALA A 32 -4.64 -4.89 2.76
CA ALA A 32 -5.29 -4.28 3.90
C ALA A 32 -4.31 -3.42 4.71
N ILE A 33 -4.69 -2.18 4.98
CA ILE A 33 -3.87 -1.19 5.70
C ILE A 33 -4.63 -0.75 6.95
N SER A 34 -4.00 -0.91 8.11
CA SER A 34 -4.54 -0.50 9.40
C SER A 34 -3.54 0.35 10.18
N SER A 35 -4.04 1.13 11.13
CA SER A 35 -3.19 1.86 12.07
C SER A 35 -3.88 1.99 13.43
N ASN A 36 -3.11 2.31 14.46
CA ASN A 36 -3.62 2.60 15.81
C ASN A 36 -4.21 4.03 15.95
N GLN A 37 -4.33 4.81 14.87
CA GLN A 37 -4.78 6.20 14.94
C GLN A 37 -6.31 6.37 14.97
N GLY A 38 -7.08 5.28 14.95
CA GLY A 38 -8.56 5.33 14.99
C GLY A 38 -9.21 6.07 13.81
N LYS A 39 -8.48 6.25 12.71
CA LYS A 39 -8.93 6.91 11.47
C LYS A 39 -8.44 6.15 10.25
N TYR A 40 -9.06 6.39 9.10
CA TYR A 40 -8.58 5.86 7.83
C TYR A 40 -7.20 6.44 7.52
N VAL A 41 -6.20 5.57 7.37
CA VAL A 41 -4.85 5.96 6.97
C VAL A 41 -4.66 5.55 5.52
N PHE A 42 -4.53 6.55 4.66
CA PHE A 42 -4.27 6.34 3.25
C PHE A 42 -2.79 6.07 3.01
N PRO A 43 -2.43 5.19 2.05
CA PRO A 43 -1.03 4.98 1.69
C PRO A 43 -0.41 6.27 1.18
N CYS A 44 0.87 6.48 1.47
CA CYS A 44 1.61 7.63 0.95
C CYS A 44 1.86 7.50 -0.57
N GLY A 45 2.21 8.60 -1.24
CA GLY A 45 2.42 8.61 -2.70
C GLY A 45 3.45 7.58 -3.18
N ALA A 46 4.55 7.43 -2.44
CA ALA A 46 5.58 6.44 -2.76
C ALA A 46 5.07 5.00 -2.68
N CYS A 47 4.23 4.67 -1.69
CA CYS A 47 3.60 3.35 -1.61
C CYS A 47 2.59 3.14 -2.74
N ARG A 48 1.80 4.16 -3.09
CA ARG A 48 0.84 4.05 -4.19
C ARG A 48 1.55 3.75 -5.51
N GLN A 49 2.59 4.52 -5.83
CA GLN A 49 3.40 4.29 -7.02
C GLN A 49 4.05 2.91 -6.98
N PHE A 50 4.67 2.53 -5.86
CA PHE A 50 5.32 1.22 -5.76
C PHE A 50 4.33 0.06 -5.97
N MET A 51 3.15 0.10 -5.34
CA MET A 51 2.16 -0.98 -5.45
C MET A 51 1.56 -1.09 -6.85
N ILE A 52 1.30 0.03 -7.53
CA ILE A 52 0.66 0.00 -8.86
C ILE A 52 1.56 -0.62 -9.93
N GLU A 53 2.90 -0.53 -9.79
CA GLU A 53 3.86 -1.21 -10.68
C GLU A 53 3.70 -2.74 -10.68
N PHE A 54 3.28 -3.32 -9.54
CA PHE A 54 3.14 -4.78 -9.40
C PHE A 54 1.69 -5.25 -9.54
N ALA A 55 0.71 -4.36 -9.35
CA ALA A 55 -0.70 -4.73 -9.40
C ALA A 55 -1.59 -3.51 -9.74
N GLU A 56 -1.86 -3.35 -11.03
CA GLU A 56 -2.72 -2.27 -11.54
C GLU A 56 -4.18 -2.34 -11.05
N GLU A 57 -4.69 -3.55 -10.82
CA GLU A 57 -6.08 -3.79 -10.40
C GLU A 57 -6.21 -4.00 -8.88
N LEU A 58 -5.14 -3.72 -8.13
CA LEU A 58 -5.04 -3.93 -6.70
C LEU A 58 -6.18 -3.24 -5.95
N THR A 59 -6.80 -4.01 -5.07
CA THR A 59 -7.82 -3.51 -4.15
C THR A 59 -7.16 -3.07 -2.84
N VAL A 60 -7.28 -1.80 -2.48
CA VAL A 60 -6.74 -1.23 -1.25
C VAL A 60 -7.86 -1.10 -0.22
N ILE A 61 -7.72 -1.80 0.89
CA ILE A 61 -8.68 -1.83 2.00
C ILE A 61 -8.09 -1.03 3.17
N LEU A 62 -8.72 0.09 3.50
CA LEU A 62 -8.33 0.94 4.63
C LEU A 62 -9.19 0.60 5.84
N ILE A 63 -8.57 0.07 6.88
CA ILE A 63 -9.23 -0.39 8.10
C ILE A 63 -9.08 0.68 9.18
N LYS A 64 -10.22 1.19 9.65
CA LYS A 64 -10.30 2.10 10.81
C LYS A 64 -10.60 1.31 12.10
N SER A 65 -11.47 0.31 12.02
CA SER A 65 -11.83 -0.61 13.12
C SER A 65 -12.39 -1.92 12.54
N GLU A 66 -12.70 -2.91 13.39
CA GLU A 66 -13.27 -4.21 12.96
C GLU A 66 -14.53 -4.08 12.10
N LYS A 67 -15.32 -3.00 12.29
CA LYS A 67 -16.59 -2.76 11.60
C LYS A 67 -16.52 -1.62 10.58
N GLU A 68 -15.45 -0.84 10.59
CA GLU A 68 -15.30 0.33 9.73
C GLU A 68 -14.08 0.16 8.82
N TYR A 69 -14.33 -0.15 7.55
CA TYR A 69 -13.33 -0.17 6.50
C TYR A 69 -13.83 0.51 5.23
N LYS A 70 -12.90 0.99 4.42
CA LYS A 70 -13.16 1.52 3.08
C LYS A 70 -12.34 0.77 2.07
N THR A 71 -12.89 0.61 0.87
CA THR A 71 -12.22 -0.08 -0.23
C THR A 71 -12.06 0.87 -1.40
N PHE A 72 -10.90 0.85 -2.03
CA PHE A 72 -10.56 1.62 -3.21
C PHE A 72 -9.80 0.74 -4.19
N LYS A 73 -9.88 1.02 -5.48
CA LYS A 73 -8.88 0.57 -6.45
C LYS A 73 -7.65 1.44 -6.37
N ILE A 74 -6.47 0.86 -6.58
CA ILE A 74 -5.21 1.62 -6.56
C ILE A 74 -5.21 2.76 -7.59
N LYS A 75 -5.86 2.57 -8.75
CA LYS A 75 -6.06 3.57 -9.79
C LYS A 75 -6.89 4.78 -9.33
N GLU A 76 -7.81 4.61 -8.37
CA GLU A 76 -8.55 5.72 -7.77
C GLU A 76 -7.67 6.54 -6.82
N LEU A 77 -6.69 5.89 -6.17
CA LEU A 77 -5.75 6.53 -5.25
C LEU A 77 -4.57 7.20 -5.99
N LEU A 78 -4.25 6.77 -7.21
CA LEU A 78 -3.21 7.34 -8.04
C LEU A 78 -3.67 7.36 -9.53
N PRO A 79 -4.55 8.30 -9.90
CA PRO A 79 -5.03 8.41 -11.27
C PRO A 79 -3.91 8.89 -12.20
N ASN A 80 -3.91 8.38 -13.44
CA ASN A 80 -2.90 8.69 -14.46
C ASN A 80 -1.47 8.47 -13.93
N ASN A 81 -1.23 7.32 -13.30
CA ASN A 81 0.08 7.00 -12.73
C ASN A 81 1.19 7.06 -13.79
N PHE A 82 2.38 7.41 -13.33
CA PHE A 82 3.58 7.23 -14.15
C PHE A 82 3.82 5.73 -14.35
N SER A 83 4.27 5.34 -15.54
CA SER A 83 4.60 3.97 -15.92
C SER A 83 5.74 4.01 -16.95
N ILE A 84 6.59 2.98 -16.99
CA ILE A 84 7.78 2.87 -17.86
C ILE A 84 7.54 1.84 -18.96
#